data_AF-A0A3D5HK64-F1
#
_entry.id   AF-A0A3D5HK64-F1
#
_cell.length_a   1.000
_cell.length_b   1.000
_cell.length_c   1.000
_cell.angle_alpha   90.00
_cell.angle_beta   90.00
_cell.angle_gamma   90.00
#
_symmetry.space_group_name_H-M   'P 1'
#
loop_
_entity.id
_entity.type
_entity.pdbx_description
1 polymer ?
#
loop_
_entity_poly.entity_id
_entity_poly.type
_entity_poly.pdbx_seq_one_letter_code
_entity_poly.pdbx_strand_id
1 'polypeptide(L)'
;MLSLHKVSNRLWDKPILKNITWSTELGQSWAILGPNGAGKSTLIKVILGQLPYCGTIKRDAQISTFDKIAYVSLEQQKILVAREE
;
A
#
# COMPACT_ATOMS: atom_id res chain seq x y z
N MET A 1 -2.16 12.66 7.52
CA MET A 1 -2.12 11.44 8.35
C MET A 1 -2.66 10.20 7.60
N LEU A 2 -1.93 9.07 7.59
CA LEU A 2 -2.42 7.76 7.12
C LEU A 2 -2.54 6.83 8.33
N SER A 3 -3.67 6.14 8.48
CA SER A 3 -3.87 5.19 9.59
C SER A 3 -4.52 3.91 9.09
N LEU A 4 -3.93 2.78 9.45
CA LEU A 4 -4.38 1.42 9.19
C LEU A 4 -4.81 0.82 10.54
N HIS A 5 -5.96 0.18 10.57
CA HIS A 5 -6.45 -0.52 11.75
C HIS A 5 -6.92 -1.93 11.39
N LYS A 6 -6.19 -2.93 11.90
CA LYS A 6 -6.42 -4.37 11.65
C LYS A 6 -6.52 -4.72 10.17
N VAL A 7 -5.70 -4.08 9.33
CA VAL A 7 -5.71 -4.29 7.88
C VAL A 7 -5.18 -5.68 7.55
N SER A 8 -5.99 -6.44 6.82
CA SER A 8 -5.65 -7.80 6.36
C SER A 8 -5.97 -7.97 4.88
N ASN A 9 -5.18 -8.77 4.18
CA ASN A 9 -5.38 -9.09 2.76
C ASN A 9 -5.01 -10.56 2.49
N ARG A 10 -5.72 -11.15 1.54
CA ARG A 10 -5.51 -12.52 1.04
C ARG A 10 -5.36 -12.49 -0.48
N LEU A 11 -4.39 -13.24 -1.00
CA LEU A 11 -4.19 -13.47 -2.44
C LEU A 11 -4.03 -14.96 -2.67
N TRP A 12 -4.70 -15.52 -3.69
CA TRP A 12 -4.67 -16.97 -3.98
C TRP A 12 -4.94 -17.82 -2.74
N ASP A 13 -5.94 -17.42 -1.98
CA ASP A 13 -6.34 -18.00 -0.69
C ASP A 13 -5.26 -18.03 0.42
N LYS A 14 -4.10 -17.39 0.19
CA LYS A 14 -3.02 -17.26 1.17
C LYS A 14 -3.08 -15.89 1.87
N PRO A 15 -3.10 -15.83 3.21
CA PRO A 15 -3.05 -14.56 3.92
C PRO A 15 -1.67 -13.92 3.74
N ILE A 16 -1.64 -12.74 3.09
CA ILE A 16 -0.41 -11.99 2.81
C ILE A 16 -0.18 -10.91 3.87
N LEU A 17 -1.23 -10.18 4.24
CA LEU A 17 -1.21 -9.21 5.33
C LEU A 17 -2.13 -9.69 6.44
N LYS A 18 -1.65 -9.61 7.69
CA LYS A 18 -2.40 -10.07 8.86
C LYS A 18 -2.42 -8.97 9.92
N ASN A 19 -3.60 -8.41 10.17
CA ASN A 19 -3.89 -7.48 11.26
C ASN A 19 -2.89 -6.31 11.39
N ILE A 20 -2.54 -5.68 10.26
CA ILE A 20 -1.63 -4.53 10.27
C ILE A 20 -2.36 -3.32 10.87
N THR A 21 -1.83 -2.84 12.00
CA THR A 21 -2.24 -1.58 12.63
C THR A 21 -1.04 -0.66 12.68
N TRP A 22 -1.14 0.47 11.99
CA TRP A 22 -0.02 1.41 11.81
C TRP A 22 -0.56 2.80 11.50
N SER A 23 0.13 3.84 11.96
CA SER A 23 -0.21 5.22 11.65
C SER A 23 1.03 6.03 11.34
N THR A 24 0.87 6.99 10.43
CA THR A 24 1.92 7.96 10.06
C THR A 24 1.45 9.38 10.24
N GLU A 25 2.37 10.23 10.65
CA GLU A 25 2.19 11.67 10.76
C GLU A 25 2.88 12.40 9.60
N LEU A 26 2.51 13.68 9.41
CA LEU A 26 3.15 14.51 8.40
C LEU A 26 4.63 14.76 8.77
N GLY A 27 5.50 14.76 7.77
CA GLY A 27 6.95 14.95 7.96
C GLY A 27 7.70 13.69 8.38
N GLN A 28 7.02 12.55 8.58
CA GLN A 28 7.68 11.29 8.88
C GLN A 28 8.09 10.53 7.62
N SER A 29 9.27 9.92 7.69
CA SER A 29 9.78 8.98 6.70
C SER A 29 9.79 7.57 7.29
N TRP A 30 9.20 6.62 6.57
CA TRP A 30 9.06 5.24 7.04
C TRP A 30 9.71 4.26 6.08
N ALA A 31 10.43 3.28 6.64
CA ALA A 31 10.98 2.16 5.89
C ALA A 31 10.24 0.87 6.25
N ILE A 32 9.70 0.17 5.25
CA ILE A 32 9.07 -1.15 5.43
C ILE A 32 10.08 -2.21 5.02
N LEU A 33 10.57 -2.96 5.99
CA LEU A 33 11.60 -3.99 5.81
C LEU A 33 11.01 -5.40 5.90
N GLY A 34 11.68 -6.36 5.28
CA GLY A 34 11.30 -7.77 5.35
C GLY A 34 11.78 -8.58 4.15
N PRO A 35 11.75 -9.91 4.21
CA PRO A 35 12.20 -10.78 3.12
C PRO A 35 11.31 -10.65 1.87
N ASN A 36 11.79 -11.21 0.75
CA ASN A 36 10.97 -11.35 -0.45
C ASN A 36 9.74 -12.20 -0.14
N GLY A 37 8.57 -11.76 -0.61
CA GLY A 37 7.29 -12.40 -0.29
C GLY A 37 6.67 -12.01 1.06
N ALA A 38 7.29 -11.14 1.86
CA ALA A 38 6.73 -10.66 3.14
C ALA A 38 5.46 -9.79 3.01
N GLY A 39 5.02 -9.47 1.78
CA GLY A 39 3.82 -8.66 1.54
C GLY A 39 4.05 -7.15 1.46
N LYS A 40 5.30 -6.68 1.37
CA LYS A 40 5.63 -5.23 1.29
C LYS A 40 4.91 -4.52 0.14
N SER A 41 5.04 -5.04 -1.09
CA SER A 41 4.36 -4.48 -2.26
C SER A 41 2.84 -4.62 -2.14
N THR A 42 2.35 -5.68 -1.50
CA THR A 42 0.92 -5.87 -1.22
C THR A 42 0.39 -4.81 -0.27
N LEU A 43 1.14 -4.47 0.79
CA LEU A 43 0.79 -3.39 1.72
C LEU A 43 0.68 -2.04 0.99
N ILE A 44 1.65 -1.73 0.13
CA ILE A 44 1.60 -0.50 -0.68
C ILE A 44 0.36 -0.50 -1.59
N LYS A 45 0.11 -1.58 -2.33
CA LYS A 45 -1.07 -1.69 -3.20
C LYS A 45 -2.39 -1.57 -2.44
N VAL A 46 -2.49 -2.12 -1.23
CA VAL A 46 -3.65 -1.96 -0.34
C VAL A 46 -3.82 -0.50 0.11
N ILE A 47 -2.73 0.18 0.49
CA ILE A 47 -2.76 1.62 0.83
C ILE A 47 -3.20 2.47 -0.38
N LEU A 48 -2.81 2.09 -1.58
CA LEU A 48 -3.21 2.72 -2.85
C LEU A 48 -4.62 2.33 -3.32
N GLY A 49 -5.35 1.48 -2.58
CA GLY A 49 -6.68 1.03 -2.98
C GLY A 49 -6.70 0.11 -4.21
N GLN A 50 -5.55 -0.44 -4.62
CA GLN A 50 -5.40 -1.30 -5.79
C GLN A 50 -5.67 -2.78 -5.49
N LEU A 51 -5.78 -3.16 -4.21
CA LEU A 51 -6.08 -4.52 -3.78
C LEU A 51 -7.16 -4.51 -2.69
N PRO A 52 -8.04 -5.53 -2.67
CA PRO A 52 -9.08 -5.66 -1.64
C PRO A 52 -8.45 -5.90 -0.27
N TYR A 53 -9.09 -5.42 0.79
CA TYR A 53 -8.61 -5.62 2.17
C TYR A 53 -9.79 -5.65 3.15
N CYS A 54 -9.55 -6.24 4.31
CA CYS A 54 -10.42 -6.15 5.49
C CYS A 54 -9.82 -5.19 6.50
N GLY A 55 -10.64 -4.60 7.37
CA GLY A 55 -10.23 -3.60 8.35
C GLY A 55 -10.46 -2.17 7.85
N THR A 56 -9.79 -1.19 8.47
CA THR A 56 -10.03 0.22 8.18
C THR A 56 -8.74 0.93 7.77
N ILE A 57 -8.79 1.67 6.66
CA ILE A 57 -7.74 2.61 6.26
C ILE A 57 -8.34 4.02 6.27
N LYS A 58 -7.83 4.86 7.16
CA LYS A 58 -8.16 6.29 7.23
C LYS A 58 -7.05 7.09 6.58
N ARG A 59 -7.45 8.00 5.69
CA ARG A 59 -6.56 8.99 5.08
C ARG A 59 -7.08 10.36 5.47
N ASP A 60 -6.16 11.26 5.78
CA ASP A 60 -6.45 12.66 6.04
C ASP A 60 -7.13 13.30 4.81
N ALA A 61 -7.99 14.29 5.03
CA ALA A 61 -8.72 14.98 3.97
C ALA A 61 -7.78 15.55 2.90
N GLN A 62 -6.56 15.94 3.31
CA GLN A 62 -5.53 16.41 2.38
C GLN A 62 -5.01 15.32 1.42
N ILE A 63 -5.13 14.03 1.75
CA ILE A 63 -4.71 12.85 0.97
C ILE A 63 -5.94 11.96 0.67
N SER A 64 -7.13 12.55 0.65
CA SER A 64 -8.39 11.83 0.48
C SER A 64 -8.54 11.23 -0.92
N THR A 65 -7.98 11.88 -1.93
CA THR A 65 -7.93 11.39 -3.30
C THR A 65 -6.61 10.66 -3.57
N PHE A 66 -6.70 9.53 -4.28
CA PHE A 66 -5.54 8.74 -4.68
C PHE A 66 -4.56 9.51 -5.60
N ASP A 67 -5.01 10.60 -6.21
CA ASP A 67 -4.20 11.48 -7.07
C ASP A 67 -3.04 12.15 -6.35
N LYS A 68 -3.07 12.20 -5.01
CA LYS A 68 -2.02 12.82 -4.19
C LYS A 68 -0.98 11.82 -3.68
N ILE A 69 -1.09 10.55 -4.05
CA ILE A 69 -0.12 9.53 -3.67
C ILE A 69 0.69 9.14 -4.92
N ALA A 70 1.94 9.58 -4.98
CA ALA A 70 2.88 9.09 -5.97
C ALA A 70 3.40 7.71 -5.54
N TYR A 71 3.24 6.71 -6.41
CA TYR A 71 3.87 5.40 -6.24
C TYR A 71 4.98 5.26 -7.28
N VAL A 72 6.20 5.04 -6.80
CA VAL A 72 7.38 4.83 -7.65
C VAL A 72 7.87 3.41 -7.45
N SER A 73 7.97 2.66 -8.55
CA SER A 73 8.46 1.29 -8.55
C SER A 73 9.09 0.97 -9.89
N LEU A 74 10.23 0.26 -9.86
CA LEU A 74 10.88 -0.26 -11.07
C LEU A 74 9.92 -1.12 -11.91
N GLU A 75 9.05 -1.90 -11.25
CA GLU A 75 8.07 -2.75 -11.94
C GLU A 75 6.98 -1.92 -12.61
N GLN A 76 6.54 -0.81 -11.99
CA GLN A 76 5.60 0.10 -12.63
C GLN A 76 6.21 0.85 -13.80
N GLN A 77 7.48 1.24 -13.70
CA GLN A 77 8.19 1.89 -14.79
C GLN A 77 8.24 1.00 -16.03
N LYS A 78 8.52 -0.30 -15.86
CA LYS A 78 8.48 -1.28 -16.97
C LYS A 78 7.09 -1.36 -17.62
N ILE A 79 6.02 -1.32 -16.82
CA ILE A 79 4.63 -1.34 -17.32
C ILE A 79 4.29 -0.06 -18.09
N LEU A 80 4.77 1.10 -17.65
CA LEU A 80 4.54 2.37 -18.33
C LEU A 80 5.23 2.40 -19.70
N VAL A 81 6.50 1.97 -19.77
CA VAL A 81 7.24 1.88 -21.03
C VAL A 81 6.56 0.91 -22.01
N ALA A 82 6.10 -0.24 -21.53
CA ALA A 82 5.40 -1.22 -22.36
C ALA A 82 3.99 -0.79 -22.84
N ARG A 83 3.44 0.34 -22.35
CA ARG A 83 2.17 0.91 -22.81
C ARG A 83 2.34 1.99 -23.88
N GLU A 84 3.57 2.45 -24.09
CA GLU A 84 3.92 3.47 -25.09
C GLU A 84 4.42 2.83 -26.41
N GLU A 85 4.59 1.51 -26.44
CA GLU A 85 4.82 0.68 -27.64
C GLU A 85 3.50 0.14 -28.20
#